data_AF-A0AAW0YKY2-F1
#
_entry.id   AF-A0AAW0YKY2-F1
#
_cell.length_a   1.000
_cell.length_b   1.000
_cell.length_c   1.000
_cell.angle_alpha   90.00
_cell.angle_beta   90.00
_cell.angle_gamma   90.00
#
_symmetry.space_group_name_H-M   'P 1'
#
loop_
_entity.id
_entity.type
_entity.pdbx_description
1 polymer ?
#
loop_
_entity_poly.entity_id
_entity_poly.type
_entity_poly.pdbx_seq_one_letter_code
_entity_poly.pdbx_strand_id
1 'polypeptide(L)'
;KKYTSISWNEDETYASGNVKDQGYTWLKDKAGSEDGRKQQARLRELGQLAERLGCSLTQLSVAWSIKNDNLHCVLIGAATVDQLLENISSLQVAPKLKAEHLAELERILDNKPVRPPVVSTLAQR
;
A
#
# COMPACT_ATOMS: atom_id res chain seq x y z
N LYS A 1 -23.21 17.10 7.00
CA LYS A 1 -22.12 16.17 6.58
C LYS A 1 -22.76 15.06 5.78
N LYS A 2 -22.58 15.03 4.45
CA LYS A 2 -23.18 13.99 3.59
C LYS A 2 -22.35 12.71 3.74
N TYR A 3 -22.96 11.66 4.29
CA TYR A 3 -22.38 10.32 4.27
C TYR A 3 -22.64 9.72 2.90
N THR A 4 -21.59 9.49 2.13
CA THR A 4 -21.65 8.61 0.95
C THR A 4 -21.50 7.19 1.46
N SER A 5 -22.62 6.45 1.49
CA SER A 5 -22.61 4.99 1.67
C SER A 5 -21.99 4.37 0.41
N ILE A 6 -20.86 3.68 0.54
CA ILE A 6 -20.33 2.86 -0.53
C ILE A 6 -21.10 1.54 -0.46
N SER A 7 -22.05 1.37 -1.38
CA SER A 7 -22.75 0.10 -1.58
C SER A 7 -21.88 -0.80 -2.44
N TRP A 8 -21.46 -1.93 -1.90
CA TRP A 8 -20.82 -3.01 -2.67
C TRP A 8 -21.90 -3.78 -3.42
N ASN A 9 -22.48 -3.20 -4.48
CA ASN A 9 -23.25 -3.98 -5.42
C ASN A 9 -22.31 -4.41 -6.55
N GLU A 10 -22.15 -5.72 -6.73
CA GLU A 10 -21.34 -6.39 -7.77
C GLU A 10 -21.89 -6.19 -9.21
N ASP A 11 -22.74 -5.19 -9.44
CA ASP A 11 -23.56 -5.07 -10.65
C ASP A 11 -23.05 -4.03 -11.68
N GLU A 12 -21.94 -3.34 -11.43
CA GLU A 12 -21.40 -2.36 -12.40
C GLU A 12 -20.43 -2.95 -13.45
N THR A 13 -20.28 -4.28 -13.51
CA THR A 13 -19.28 -4.92 -14.41
C THR A 13 -19.82 -5.49 -15.73
N TYR A 14 -21.10 -5.27 -16.06
CA TYR A 14 -21.68 -5.76 -17.32
C TYR A 14 -22.31 -4.65 -18.16
N ALA A 15 -21.47 -3.76 -18.69
CA ALA A 15 -21.83 -2.95 -19.84
C ALA A 15 -20.77 -3.08 -20.94
N SER A 16 -21.20 -3.69 -22.05
CA SER A 16 -20.52 -3.92 -23.32
C SER A 16 -19.47 -2.88 -23.74
N GLY A 17 -18.32 -3.40 -24.20
CA GLY A 17 -17.47 -2.76 -25.22
C GLY A 17 -16.53 -1.66 -24.74
N ASN A 18 -15.22 -1.91 -24.80
CA ASN A 18 -14.13 -0.96 -24.55
C ASN A 18 -14.02 -0.32 -23.14
N VAL A 19 -14.11 -1.16 -22.09
CA VAL A 19 -14.02 -0.76 -20.67
C VAL A 19 -12.58 -0.69 -20.11
N LYS A 20 -11.52 -0.81 -20.94
CA LYS A 20 -10.14 -0.76 -20.39
C LYS A 20 -9.65 0.64 -20.01
N ASP A 21 -10.22 1.71 -20.57
CA ASP A 21 -9.67 3.07 -20.41
C ASP A 21 -10.48 4.02 -19.50
N GLN A 22 -11.78 3.77 -19.25
CA GLN A 22 -12.63 4.74 -18.54
C GLN A 22 -12.61 4.61 -17.01
N GLY A 23 -12.24 3.45 -16.45
CA GLY A 23 -12.28 3.20 -14.99
C GLY A 23 -11.11 3.75 -14.18
N TYR A 24 -10.01 4.16 -14.83
CA TYR A 24 -8.75 4.54 -14.16
C TYR A 24 -8.33 5.99 -14.41
N THR A 25 -9.18 6.82 -15.01
CA THR A 25 -8.87 8.23 -15.30
C THR A 25 -8.46 8.99 -14.03
N TRP A 26 -9.16 8.76 -12.91
CA TRP A 26 -8.82 9.33 -11.61
C TRP A 26 -7.41 8.92 -11.12
N LEU A 27 -6.92 7.75 -11.51
CA LEU A 27 -5.58 7.24 -11.16
C LEU A 27 -4.52 7.93 -12.02
N LYS A 28 -4.78 8.12 -13.33
CA LYS A 28 -3.93 8.87 -14.25
C LYS A 28 -3.81 10.33 -13.81
N ASP A 29 -4.92 10.96 -13.42
CA ASP A 29 -4.96 12.35 -12.93
C ASP A 29 -4.19 12.50 -11.61
N LYS A 30 -4.36 11.57 -10.67
CA LYS A 30 -3.58 11.55 -9.42
C LYS A 30 -2.09 11.38 -9.69
N ALA A 31 -1.70 10.54 -10.64
CA ALA A 31 -0.29 10.35 -10.99
C ALA A 31 0.36 11.62 -11.55
N GLY A 32 -0.39 12.45 -12.28
CA GLY A 32 0.09 13.73 -12.83
C GLY A 32 0.18 14.88 -11.81
N SER A 33 -0.52 14.76 -10.68
CA SER A 33 -0.50 15.77 -9.62
C SER A 33 0.90 15.95 -9.01
N GLU A 34 1.13 17.08 -8.34
CA GLU A 34 2.41 17.32 -7.64
C GLU A 34 2.66 16.26 -6.55
N ASP A 35 1.60 15.85 -5.84
CA ASP A 35 1.66 14.79 -4.83
C ASP A 35 1.96 13.43 -5.46
N GLY A 36 1.38 13.13 -6.62
CA GLY A 36 1.68 11.92 -7.39
C GLY A 36 3.15 11.85 -7.82
N ARG A 37 3.73 12.97 -8.25
CA ARG A 37 5.16 13.07 -8.57
C ARG A 37 6.05 12.84 -7.36
N LYS A 38 5.70 13.41 -6.20
CA LYS A 38 6.41 13.16 -4.92
C LYS A 38 6.32 11.69 -4.52
N GLN A 39 5.15 11.06 -4.65
CA GLN A 39 4.98 9.63 -4.39
C GLN A 39 5.83 8.78 -5.34
N GLN A 40 5.84 9.07 -6.64
CA GLN A 40 6.68 8.36 -7.61
C GLN A 40 8.18 8.49 -7.29
N ALA A 41 8.64 9.65 -6.83
CA ALA A 41 10.02 9.82 -6.39
C ALA A 41 10.36 8.90 -5.20
N ARG A 42 9.48 8.85 -4.18
CA ARG A 42 9.63 7.93 -3.04
C ARG A 42 9.63 6.47 -3.48
N LEU A 43 8.73 6.09 -4.41
CA LEU A 43 8.69 4.72 -4.97
C LEU A 43 10.00 4.34 -5.67
N ARG A 44 10.68 5.29 -6.35
CA ARG A 44 11.99 5.04 -6.96
C ARG A 44 13.07 4.77 -5.92
N GLU A 45 13.11 5.54 -4.83
CA GLU A 45 14.03 5.30 -3.71
C GLU A 45 13.76 3.94 -3.04
N LEU A 46 12.48 3.59 -2.84
CA LEU A 46 12.10 2.27 -2.33
C LEU A 46 12.49 1.14 -3.28
N GLY A 47 12.39 1.36 -4.59
CA GLY A 47 12.88 0.41 -5.60
C GLY A 47 14.37 0.11 -5.44
N GLN A 48 15.20 1.13 -5.22
CA GLN A 48 16.65 0.95 -4.98
C GLN A 48 16.93 0.17 -3.70
N LEU A 49 16.14 0.39 -2.64
CA LEU A 49 16.22 -0.44 -1.43
C LEU A 49 15.81 -1.89 -1.70
N ALA A 50 14.73 -2.11 -2.45
CA ALA A 50 14.25 -3.44 -2.81
C ALA A 50 15.30 -4.22 -3.64
N GLU A 51 15.95 -3.55 -4.60
CA GLU A 51 17.05 -4.10 -5.41
C GLU A 51 18.24 -4.53 -4.54
N ARG A 52 18.65 -3.71 -3.57
CA ARG A 52 19.72 -4.08 -2.61
C ARG A 52 19.36 -5.30 -1.77
N LEU A 53 18.09 -5.48 -1.46
CA LEU A 53 17.57 -6.63 -0.72
C LEU A 53 17.31 -7.86 -1.62
N GLY A 54 17.46 -7.71 -2.94
CA GLY A 54 17.21 -8.76 -3.92
C GLY A 54 15.73 -9.17 -3.99
N CYS A 55 14.82 -8.21 -3.86
CA CYS A 55 13.37 -8.45 -3.89
C CYS A 55 12.64 -7.44 -4.78
N SER A 56 11.42 -7.76 -5.18
CA SER A 56 10.56 -6.79 -5.86
C SER A 56 9.97 -5.78 -4.86
N LEU A 57 9.53 -4.64 -5.38
CA LEU A 57 8.86 -3.63 -4.56
C LEU A 57 7.56 -4.18 -3.92
N THR A 58 6.85 -5.04 -4.63
CA THR A 58 5.66 -5.73 -4.14
C THR A 58 6.01 -6.67 -2.98
N GLN A 59 7.09 -7.43 -3.11
CA GLN A 59 7.57 -8.29 -2.04
C GLN A 59 8.00 -7.48 -0.81
N LEU A 60 8.68 -6.35 -1.02
CA LEU A 60 9.09 -5.46 0.06
C LEU A 60 7.89 -4.91 0.84
N SER A 61 6.82 -4.50 0.15
CA SER A 61 5.64 -3.91 0.81
C SER A 61 4.87 -4.92 1.65
N VAL A 62 4.71 -6.16 1.15
CA VAL A 62 4.08 -7.25 1.90
C VAL A 62 4.96 -7.66 3.07
N ALA A 63 6.27 -7.82 2.86
CA ALA A 63 7.21 -8.16 3.92
C ALA A 63 7.28 -7.09 5.02
N TRP A 64 7.22 -5.81 4.67
CA TRP A 64 7.15 -4.70 5.62
C TRP A 64 5.86 -4.77 6.46
N SER A 65 4.73 -5.10 5.83
CA SER A 65 3.44 -5.26 6.53
C SER A 65 3.50 -6.41 7.55
N ILE A 66 4.07 -7.55 7.17
CA ILE A 66 4.20 -8.73 8.04
C ILE A 66 5.17 -8.48 9.22
N LYS A 67 6.10 -7.54 9.07
CA LYS A 67 7.10 -7.23 10.11
C LYS A 67 6.51 -6.52 11.33
N ASN A 68 5.29 -5.99 11.24
CA ASN A 68 4.62 -5.35 12.36
C ASN A 68 3.96 -6.38 13.27
N ASP A 69 4.49 -6.56 14.48
CA ASP A 69 4.00 -7.53 15.46
C ASP A 69 2.54 -7.30 15.89
N ASN A 70 1.97 -6.12 15.64
CA ASN A 70 0.56 -5.81 15.93
C ASN A 70 -0.41 -6.29 14.84
N LEU A 71 0.10 -6.78 13.70
CA LEU A 71 -0.72 -7.27 12.60
C LEU A 71 -0.75 -8.81 12.63
N HIS A 72 -1.96 -9.37 12.58
CA HIS A 72 -2.16 -10.83 12.57
C HIS A 72 -2.41 -11.41 11.18
N CYS A 73 -2.87 -10.58 10.23
CA CYS A 73 -3.21 -11.01 8.88
C CYS A 73 -2.95 -9.86 7.90
N VAL A 74 -2.46 -10.20 6.71
CA VAL A 74 -2.30 -9.28 5.58
C VAL A 74 -3.17 -9.80 4.44
N LEU A 75 -4.17 -9.02 4.04
CA LEU A 75 -5.01 -9.34 2.89
C LEU A 75 -4.30 -8.90 1.60
N ILE A 76 -4.02 -9.85 0.71
CA ILE A 76 -3.39 -9.59 -0.58
C ILE A 76 -4.39 -9.86 -1.72
N GLY A 77 -4.40 -8.97 -2.71
CA GLY A 77 -5.12 -9.17 -3.97
C GLY A 77 -4.13 -9.48 -5.10
N ALA A 78 -4.46 -10.44 -5.97
CA ALA A 78 -3.67 -10.77 -7.14
C ALA A 78 -4.60 -11.02 -8.33
N ALA A 79 -4.29 -10.44 -9.48
CA ALA A 79 -5.05 -10.64 -10.71
C ALA A 79 -4.58 -11.88 -11.50
N THR A 80 -3.35 -12.33 -11.25
CA THR A 80 -2.76 -13.52 -11.88
C THR A 80 -2.11 -14.43 -10.84
N VAL A 81 -1.88 -15.69 -11.23
CA VAL A 81 -1.18 -16.66 -10.37
C VAL A 81 0.26 -16.22 -10.10
N ASP A 82 0.95 -15.64 -11.09
CA ASP A 82 2.33 -15.16 -10.91
C ASP A 82 2.43 -14.04 -9.87
N GLN A 83 1.47 -13.10 -9.86
CA GLN A 83 1.39 -12.05 -8.85
C GLN A 83 1.14 -12.63 -7.45
N LEU A 84 0.30 -13.68 -7.36
CA LEU A 84 0.06 -14.37 -6.09
C LEU A 84 1.33 -15.05 -5.59
N LEU A 85 2.06 -15.75 -6.46
CA LEU A 85 3.33 -16.41 -6.12
C LEU A 85 4.41 -15.40 -5.72
N GLU A 86 4.47 -14.27 -6.41
CA GLU A 86 5.37 -13.15 -6.06
C GLU A 86 5.05 -12.62 -4.66
N ASN A 87 3.77 -12.36 -4.37
CA ASN A 87 3.31 -11.90 -3.06
C ASN A 87 3.64 -12.91 -1.95
N ILE A 88 3.44 -14.21 -2.17
CA ILE A 88 3.76 -15.25 -1.18
C ILE A 88 5.27 -15.33 -0.95
N SER A 89 6.08 -15.14 -1.99
CA SER A 89 7.55 -15.16 -1.90
C SER A 89 8.11 -14.03 -1.01
N SER A 90 7.33 -12.99 -0.71
CA SER A 90 7.67 -11.95 0.26
C SER A 90 7.98 -12.48 1.67
N LEU A 91 7.45 -13.65 2.04
CA LEU A 91 7.75 -14.30 3.32
C LEU A 91 9.25 -14.57 3.52
N GLN A 92 9.98 -14.78 2.42
CA GLN A 92 11.44 -14.97 2.45
C GLN A 92 12.22 -13.65 2.62
N VAL A 93 11.56 -12.51 2.36
CA VAL A 93 12.14 -11.17 2.49
C VAL A 93 11.96 -10.63 3.91
N ALA A 94 10.85 -10.95 4.58
CA ALA A 94 10.56 -10.55 5.96
C ALA A 94 11.73 -10.75 6.96
N PRO A 95 12.45 -11.90 6.99
CA PRO A 95 13.60 -12.07 7.88
C PRO A 95 14.83 -11.24 7.47
N LYS A 96 14.95 -10.81 6.22
CA LYS A 96 16.06 -9.97 5.72
C LYS A 96 15.89 -8.49 6.11
N LEU A 97 14.67 -8.06 6.45
CA LEU A 97 14.37 -6.72 6.94
C LEU A 97 14.90 -6.51 8.37
N LYS A 98 16.09 -5.94 8.43
CA LYS A 98 16.76 -5.47 9.66
C LYS A 98 16.29 -4.06 10.04
N ALA A 99 16.62 -3.65 11.26
CA ALA A 99 16.30 -2.32 11.79
C ALA A 99 16.84 -1.17 10.90
N GLU A 100 18.01 -1.35 10.28
CA GLU A 100 18.58 -0.36 9.35
C GLU A 100 17.69 -0.14 8.11
N HIS A 101 17.17 -1.21 7.52
CA HIS A 101 16.29 -1.14 6.35
C HIS A 101 14.93 -0.53 6.72
N LEU A 102 14.43 -0.83 7.93
CA LEU A 102 13.19 -0.24 8.44
C LEU A 102 13.34 1.26 8.71
N ALA A 103 14.47 1.68 9.29
CA ALA A 103 14.75 3.11 9.50
C ALA A 103 14.87 3.86 8.17
N GLU A 104 15.48 3.24 7.16
CA GLU A 104 15.57 3.81 5.82
C GLU A 104 14.19 3.91 5.14
N LEU A 105 13.34 2.88 5.26
CA LEU A 105 11.95 2.90 4.80
C LEU A 105 11.16 4.07 5.40
N GLU A 106 11.23 4.23 6.73
CA GLU A 106 10.54 5.32 7.44
C GLU A 106 11.05 6.69 6.97
N ARG A 107 12.36 6.83 6.73
CA ARG A 107 12.95 8.07 6.21
C ARG A 107 12.46 8.41 4.81
N ILE A 108 12.34 7.40 3.93
CA ILE A 108 11.87 7.61 2.55
C ILE A 108 10.37 7.95 2.53
N LEU A 109 9.58 7.25 3.35
CA LEU A 109 8.13 7.41 3.37
C LEU A 109 7.67 8.69 4.07
N ASP A 110 8.37 9.12 5.14
CA ASP A 110 8.13 10.34 5.91
C ASP A 110 6.63 10.64 6.13
N ASN A 111 5.89 9.60 6.53
CA ASN A 111 4.43 9.64 6.68
C ASN A 111 3.97 8.95 7.97
N LYS A 112 4.88 8.79 8.94
CA LYS A 112 4.60 8.07 10.18
C LYS A 112 3.42 8.72 10.92
N PRO A 113 2.32 7.99 11.17
CA PRO A 113 1.14 8.57 11.78
C PRO A 113 1.39 8.90 13.25
N VAL A 114 0.92 10.08 13.67
CA VAL A 114 0.89 10.46 15.08
C VAL A 114 -0.42 9.96 15.68
N ARG A 115 -0.35 9.09 16.69
CA ARG A 115 -1.54 8.63 17.39
C ARG A 115 -2.16 9.82 18.14
N PRO A 116 -3.44 10.15 17.91
CA PRO A 116 -4.09 11.19 18.68
C PRO A 116 -4.14 10.80 20.17
N PRO A 117 -4.13 11.78 21.08
CA PRO A 117 -4.22 11.50 22.51
C PRO A 117 -5.53 10.76 22.83
N VAL A 118 -5.46 9.85 23.80
CA VAL A 118 -6.66 9.14 24.28
C VAL A 118 -7.59 10.16 24.95
N VAL A 119 -8.64 10.54 24.25
CA VAL A 119 -9.73 11.34 24.82
C VAL A 119 -10.65 10.39 25.56
N SER A 120 -10.65 10.47 26.89
CA SER A 120 -11.65 9.81 27.72
C SER A 120 -13.00 10.47 27.46
N THR A 121 -13.97 9.69 26.97
CA THR A 121 -15.36 10.15 26.79
C THR A 121 -16.03 10.51 28.11
N LEU A 122 -15.48 10.07 29.25
CA LEU A 122 -15.90 10.49 30.60
C LEU A 122 -15.34 11.86 31.00
N ALA A 123 -14.20 12.29 30.44
CA ALA A 123 -13.64 13.62 30.71
C ALA A 123 -14.34 14.75 29.92
N GLN A 124 -15.25 14.39 29.01
CA GLN A 124 -16.07 15.32 28.23
C GLN A 124 -17.53 15.40 28.69
N ARG A 125 -17.87 14.74 29.81
CA ARG A 125 -19.15 14.88 30.51
C ARG A 125 -18.96 15.73 31.76
#